data_AF-A0A7H8K7Y3-F1
#
_entry.id   AF-A0A7H8K7Y3-F1
#
_cell.length_a   1.000
_cell.length_b   1.000
_cell.length_c   1.000
_cell.angle_alpha   90.00
_cell.angle_beta   90.00
_cell.angle_gamma   90.00
#
_symmetry.space_group_name_H-M   'P 1'
#
loop_
_entity.id
_entity.type
_entity.pdbx_description
1 polymer ?
#
loop_
_entity_poly.entity_id
_entity_poly.type
_entity_poly.pdbx_seq_one_letter_code
_entity_poly.pdbx_strand_id
1 'polypeptide(L)' 'MSEWVCGCCGRWRVSVELIQRRYVYRLVQHYPQRFGGGKNVLGEVGSVPELAELLRRRTPVSLADLREAA' A
#
# COMPACT_ATOMS: atom_id res chain seq x y z
N MET A 1 8.05 -11.29 -1.47
CA MET A 1 6.95 -10.32 -1.40
C MET A 1 7.52 -9.11 -0.69
N SER A 2 7.55 -7.96 -1.35
CA SER A 2 8.03 -6.73 -0.73
C SER A 2 6.84 -5.96 -0.17
N GLU A 3 7.01 -5.27 0.94
CA GLU A 3 5.98 -4.40 1.49
C GLU A 3 6.56 -2.99 1.62
N TRP A 4 5.78 -2.00 1.19
CA TRP A 4 6.05 -0.61 1.44
C TRP A 4 5.05 -0.07 2.45
N VAL A 5 5.51 0.77 3.36
CA VAL A 5 4.70 1.35 4.43
C VAL A 5 4.86 2.85 4.42
N CYS A 6 3.80 3.60 4.75
CA CYS A 6 3.95 5.04 4.90
C CYS A 6 4.86 5.37 6.09
N GLY A 7 5.85 6.25 5.87
CA GLY A 7 6.83 6.63 6.89
C GLY A 7 6.25 7.44 8.05
N CYS A 8 5.01 7.95 7.92
CA CYS A 8 4.40 8.79 8.94
C CYS A 8 3.71 8.02 10.08
N CYS A 9 3.07 6.89 9.79
CA CYS A 9 2.31 6.14 10.80
C CYS A 9 2.13 4.64 10.51
N GLY A 10 2.65 4.14 9.39
CA GLY A 10 2.49 2.73 8.98
C GLY A 10 1.06 2.28 8.68
N ARG A 11 0.10 3.22 8.64
CA ARG A 11 -1.33 2.94 8.37
C ARG A 11 -1.56 2.48 6.94
N TRP A 12 -0.85 3.07 5.99
CA TRP A 12 -0.97 2.75 4.57
C TRP A 12 0.16 1.82 4.21
N ARG A 13 -0.18 0.67 3.63
CA ARG A 13 0.77 -0.35 3.21
C ARG A 13 0.51 -0.72 1.75
N VAL A 14 1.58 -0.98 1.00
CA VAL A 14 1.51 -1.49 -0.36
C VAL A 14 2.27 -2.80 -0.39
N SER A 15 1.54 -3.90 -0.60
CA SER A 15 2.17 -5.19 -0.87
C SER A 15 2.52 -5.28 -2.36
N VAL A 16 3.73 -5.72 -2.66
CA VAL A 16 4.24 -5.92 -4.01
C VAL A 16 4.47 -7.40 -4.25
N GLU A 17 3.72 -7.94 -5.21
CA GLU A 17 3.77 -9.33 -5.61
C GLU A 17 4.17 -9.44 -7.09
N LEU A 18 4.96 -10.44 -7.45
CA LEU A 18 5.29 -10.76 -8.84
C LEU A 18 4.56 -12.06 -9.21
N ILE A 19 3.48 -11.94 -9.99
CA ILE A 19 2.64 -13.06 -10.41
C ILE A 19 2.79 -13.23 -11.92
N GLN A 20 3.28 -14.40 -12.37
CA GLN A 20 3.43 -14.71 -13.80
C GLN A 20 4.12 -13.58 -14.61
N ARG A 21 5.24 -13.05 -14.09
CA ARG A 21 6.02 -11.92 -14.66
C ARG A 21 5.32 -10.56 -14.66
N ARG A 22 4.20 -10.40 -13.94
CA ARG A 22 3.51 -9.12 -13.77
C ARG A 22 3.57 -8.67 -12.32
N TYR A 23 3.89 -7.41 -12.11
CA TYR A 23 3.81 -6.81 -10.78
C TYR A 23 2.36 -6.56 -10.42
N VAL A 24 2.01 -6.83 -9.17
CA VAL A 24 0.74 -6.48 -8.56
C VAL A 24 1.02 -5.66 -7.31
N TYR A 25 0.45 -4.47 -7.27
CA TYR A 25 0.55 -3.55 -6.14
C TYR A 25 -0.81 -3.51 -5.45
N ARG A 26 -0.86 -3.98 -4.20
CA ARG A 26 -2.08 -3.99 -3.39
C ARG A 26 -1.99 -2.92 -2.31
N LEU A 27 -2.86 -1.92 -2.37
CA LEU A 27 -2.96 -0.87 -1.35
C LEU A 27 -3.87 -1.35 -0.21
N VAL A 28 -3.33 -1.33 1.01
CA VAL A 28 -3.99 -1.80 2.22
C VAL A 28 -3.97 -0.70 3.29
N GLN A 29 -5.12 -0.51 3.93
CA GLN A 29 -5.25 0.29 5.14
C GLN A 29 -5.19 -0.62 6.36
N HIS A 30 -4.22 -0.40 7.24
CA HIS A 30 -4.09 -1.06 8.53
C HIS A 30 -4.71 -0.21 9.65
N TYR A 31 -5.58 -0.83 10.44
CA TYR A 31 -6.16 -0.18 11.60
C TYR A 31 -5.36 -0.49 12.88
N PRO A 32 -5.18 0.49 13.79
CA PRO A 32 -4.52 0.26 15.07
C PRO A 32 -5.23 -0.82 15.90
N GLN A 33 -4.45 -1.67 16.59
CA GLN A 33 -5.00 -2.72 17.47
C GLN A 33 -5.93 -2.18 18.56
N ARG A 34 -5.68 -0.95 19.05
CA ARG A 34 -6.55 -0.27 20.03
C ARG A 34 -8.01 -0.07 19.58
N PHE A 35 -8.28 -0.18 18.28
CA PHE A 35 -9.63 -0.10 17.69
C PHE A 35 -10.13 -1.46 17.17
N GLY A 36 -9.57 -2.57 17.66
CA GLY A 36 -9.87 -3.92 17.17
C GLY A 36 -8.96 -4.38 16.03
N GLY A 37 -8.06 -3.52 15.54
CA GLY A 37 -7.10 -3.85 14.50
C GLY A 37 -7.75 -4.16 13.15
N GLY A 38 -7.05 -4.97 12.34
CA GLY A 38 -7.52 -5.41 11.04
C GLY A 38 -6.91 -4.64 9.87
N LYS A 39 -7.28 -5.08 8.67
CA LYS A 39 -6.80 -4.52 7.41
C LYS A 39 -7.93 -4.46 6.39
N ASN A 40 -7.95 -3.41 5.56
CA ASN A 40 -8.88 -3.26 4.46
C ASN A 40 -8.11 -3.04 3.15
N VAL A 41 -8.48 -3.77 2.10
CA VAL A 41 -7.88 -3.59 0.77
C VAL A 41 -8.62 -2.47 0.06
N LEU A 42 -7.88 -1.43 -0.34
CA LEU A 42 -8.45 -0.25 -1.00
C LEU A 42 -8.38 -0.33 -2.53
N GLY A 43 -7.50 -1.18 -3.06
CA GLY A 43 -7.38 -1.44 -4.49
C GLY A 43 -6.12 -2.22 -4.86
N GLU A 44 -6.12 -2.74 -6.07
CA GLU A 44 -5.03 -3.49 -6.69
C GLU A 44 -4.79 -2.96 -8.10
N VAL A 45 -3.52 -2.81 -8.48
CA VAL A 45 -3.10 -2.28 -9.78
C VAL A 45 -1.83 -2.98 -10.28
N GLY A 46 -1.59 -2.90 -11.60
CA GLY A 46 -0.51 -3.64 -12.26
C GLY A 46 0.77 -2.83 -12.51
N SER A 47 0.75 -1.53 -12.22
CA SER A 47 1.85 -0.62 -12.56
C SER A 47 2.05 0.50 -11.54
N VAL A 48 3.26 1.07 -11.52
CA VAL A 48 3.62 2.20 -10.63
C VAL A 48 2.79 3.46 -10.91
N PRO A 49 2.51 3.87 -12.16
CA PRO A 49 1.64 5.04 -12.42
C PRO A 49 0.21 4.84 -11.93
N GLU A 50 -0.37 3.65 -12.13
CA GLU A 50 -1.70 3.33 -11.59
C GLU A 50 -1.70 3.32 -10.06
N LEU A 51 -0.60 2.88 -9.44
CA LEU A 51 -0.44 2.95 -7.99
C LEU A 51 -0.40 4.40 -7.50
N ALA A 52 0.34 5.29 -8.18
CA ALA A 52 0.37 6.71 -7.84
C ALA A 52 -1.04 7.33 -7.88
N GLU A 53 -1.81 7.00 -8.92
CA GLU A 53 -3.18 7.47 -9.07
C GLU A 53 -4.12 6.89 -8.01
N LEU A 54 -3.98 5.60 -7.69
CA LEU A 54 -4.76 4.95 -6.63
C LEU A 54 -4.49 5.60 -5.27
N LEU A 55 -3.22 5.84 -4.94
CA LEU A 55 -2.80 6.51 -3.71
C LEU A 55 -3.42 7.90 -3.61
N ARG A 56 -3.32 8.69 -4.68
CA ARG A 56 -3.90 10.05 -4.77
C ARG A 56 -5.41 10.07 -4.56
N ARG A 57 -6.13 9.05 -5.05
CA ARG A 57 -7.60 8.97 -4.93
C ARG A 57 -8.09 8.48 -3.57
N ARG A 58 -7.33 7.60 -2.92
CA ARG A 58 -7.81 6.84 -1.76
C ARG A 58 -7.17 7.24 -0.44
N THR A 59 -6.05 7.96 -0.49
CA THR A 59 -5.21 8.22 0.69
C THR A 59 -4.57 9.61 0.62
N PRO A 60 -4.11 10.16 1.75
CA PRO A 60 -3.32 11.39 1.78
C PRO A 60 -1.83 11.17 1.47
N VAL A 61 -1.39 9.94 1.14
CA VAL A 61 0.03 9.63 0.90
C VAL A 61 0.34 9.49 -0.58
N SER A 62 1.59 9.74 -0.95
CA SER A 62 2.15 9.57 -2.29
C SER A 62 3.20 8.47 -2.30
N LEU A 63 3.73 8.14 -3.49
CA LEU A 63 4.86 7.22 -3.62
C LEU A 63 6.09 7.68 -2.81
N ALA A 64 6.32 8.99 -2.69
CA ALA A 64 7.47 9.54 -1.97
C ALA A 64 7.38 9.33 -0.44
N ASP A 65 6.18 9.11 0.08
CA ASP A 65 5.93 8.89 1.51
C ASP A 65 6.09 7.43 1.92
N LEU A 66 6.20 6.52 0.93
CA LEU A 66 6.35 5.09 1.14
C LEU A 66 7.82 4.73 1.35
N ARG A 67 8.05 3.79 2.28
CA ARG A 67 9.36 3.22 2.61
C ARG A 67 9.26 1.71 2.61
N GLU A 68 10.32 1.02 2.21
CA GLU A 68 10.39 -0.43 2.37
C GLU A 68 10.27 -0.81 3.86
N ALA A 69 9.36 -1.74 4.14
CA ALA A 69 9.28 -2.39 5.43
C ALA A 69 10.52 -3.27 5.60
N ALA A 70 11.24 -3.08 6.70
CA ALA A 70 12.39 -3.89 7.10
C ALA A 70 11.96 -5.29 7.56
#